data_AF-A0A956TYL0-F1
#
_entry.id   AF-A0A956TYL0-F1
#
_cell.length_a   1.000
_cell.length_b   1.000
_cell.length_c   1.000
_cell.angle_alpha   90.00
_cell.angle_beta   90.00
_cell.angle_gamma   90.00
#
_symmetry.space_group_name_H-M   'P 1'
#
loop_
_entity.id
_entity.type
_entity.pdbx_description
1 polymer ?
#
loop_
_entity_poly.entity_id
_entity_poly.type
_entity_poly.pdbx_seq_one_letter_code
_entity_poly.pdbx_strand_id
1 'polypeptide(L)'
;AIQESVKAVTAKYTAEQLVTKRAEVKLEIQEAIEKFIDVTLKEKEVPTALQIANVAITDFEFSEEFNRAIELKVKAEQEALQALNEKTKRVTQAEAAYQEQKLAADAAAYDIEARSKAKADAIEREAKALKSNPELIQLRLSEKWDGTLPKFTGGGAIPFINVDSALNDNQ
;
A
#
# COMPACT_ATOMS: atom_id res chain seq x y z
N ALA A 1 34.69 -18.03 43.99
CA ALA A 1 34.19 -16.90 44.82
C ALA A 1 33.88 -15.68 43.95
N ILE A 2 34.75 -14.66 43.84
CA ILE A 2 34.45 -13.44 43.05
C ILE A 2 34.19 -13.74 41.56
N GLN A 3 35.04 -14.56 40.94
CA GLN A 3 34.86 -14.99 39.55
C GLN A 3 33.54 -15.74 39.32
N GLU A 4 32.99 -16.35 40.36
CA GLU A 4 31.75 -17.12 40.31
C GLU A 4 30.54 -16.20 40.42
N SER A 5 30.61 -15.15 41.26
CA SER A 5 29.63 -14.05 41.27
C SER A 5 29.56 -13.36 39.90
N VAL A 6 30.72 -13.08 39.28
CA VAL A 6 30.77 -12.48 37.93
C VAL A 6 30.09 -13.40 36.91
N LYS A 7 30.45 -14.70 36.88
CA LYS A 7 29.82 -15.67 35.97
C LYS A 7 28.31 -15.77 36.19
N ALA A 8 27.85 -15.83 37.44
CA ALA A 8 26.44 -15.93 37.79
C ALA A 8 25.62 -14.72 37.32
N VAL A 9 26.17 -13.51 37.39
CA VAL A 9 25.51 -12.31 36.86
C VAL A 9 25.54 -12.30 35.33
N THR A 10 26.70 -12.56 34.71
CA THR A 10 26.81 -12.55 33.24
C THR A 10 25.93 -13.60 32.55
N ALA A 11 25.63 -14.71 33.20
CA ALA A 11 24.75 -15.75 32.66
C ALA A 11 23.26 -15.35 32.58
N LYS A 12 22.84 -14.31 33.30
CA LYS A 12 21.44 -13.81 33.26
C LYS A 12 21.14 -12.96 32.02
N TYR A 13 22.19 -12.47 31.37
CA TYR A 13 22.10 -11.52 30.28
C TYR A 13 22.49 -12.17 28.97
N THR A 14 21.82 -11.79 27.88
CA THR A 14 22.28 -12.18 26.56
C THR A 14 23.56 -11.43 26.22
N ALA A 15 24.35 -11.99 25.31
CA ALA A 15 25.53 -11.38 24.73
C ALA A 15 25.35 -9.89 24.37
N GLU A 16 24.25 -9.60 23.69
CA GLU A 16 23.88 -8.26 23.23
C GLU A 16 23.54 -7.32 24.41
N GLN A 17 22.86 -7.84 25.43
CA GLN A 17 22.54 -7.09 26.63
C GLN A 17 23.80 -6.77 27.45
N LEU A 18 24.79 -7.66 27.48
CA LEU A 18 26.04 -7.38 28.19
C LEU A 18 26.82 -6.22 27.55
N VAL A 19 26.66 -6.00 26.24
CA VAL A 19 27.25 -4.85 25.52
C VAL A 19 26.39 -3.61 25.70
N THR A 20 25.09 -3.70 25.44
CA THR A 20 24.17 -2.54 25.43
C THR A 20 23.85 -2.02 26.84
N LYS A 21 23.78 -2.89 27.85
CA LYS A 21 23.46 -2.59 29.25
C LYS A 21 24.69 -2.72 30.16
N ARG A 22 25.89 -2.47 29.63
CA ARG A 22 27.17 -2.64 30.35
C ARG A 22 27.19 -1.93 31.71
N ALA A 23 26.57 -0.76 31.84
CA ALA A 23 26.49 -0.02 33.10
C ALA A 23 25.64 -0.75 34.16
N GLU A 24 24.49 -1.29 33.75
CA GLU A 24 23.56 -2.05 34.61
C GLU A 24 24.23 -3.36 35.07
N VAL A 25 24.88 -4.06 34.14
CA VAL A 25 25.62 -5.30 34.42
C VAL A 25 26.78 -5.05 35.38
N LYS A 26 27.52 -3.94 35.23
CA LYS A 26 28.61 -3.59 36.16
C LYS A 26 28.09 -3.41 37.59
N LEU A 27 26.95 -2.75 37.76
CA LEU A 27 26.34 -2.50 39.06
C LEU A 27 25.86 -3.81 39.70
N GLU A 28 25.18 -4.67 38.94
CA GLU A 28 24.79 -6.00 39.44
C GLU A 28 25.97 -6.87 39.83
N ILE A 29 27.09 -6.80 39.09
CA ILE A 29 28.31 -7.54 39.45
C ILE A 29 28.88 -7.03 40.78
N GLN A 30 28.92 -5.71 40.99
CA GLN A 30 29.38 -5.13 42.26
C GLN A 30 28.51 -5.63 43.43
N GLU A 31 27.19 -5.50 43.32
CA GLU A 31 26.25 -5.95 44.36
C GLU A 31 26.38 -7.46 44.64
N ALA A 32 26.56 -8.28 43.59
CA ALA A 32 26.73 -9.72 43.75
C ALA A 32 28.04 -10.09 44.46
N ILE A 33 29.12 -9.33 44.24
CA ILE A 33 30.40 -9.52 44.91
C ILE A 33 30.29 -9.10 46.38
N GLU A 34 29.71 -7.94 46.66
CA GLU A 34 29.50 -7.44 48.02
C GLU A 34 28.65 -8.41 48.84
N LYS A 35 27.51 -8.83 48.29
CA LYS A 35 26.62 -9.81 48.94
C LYS A 35 27.31 -11.14 49.20
N PHE A 36 28.11 -11.63 48.26
CA PHE A 36 28.85 -12.89 48.45
C PHE A 36 29.86 -12.77 49.60
N ILE A 37 30.58 -11.65 49.67
CA ILE A 37 31.56 -11.39 50.73
C ILE A 37 30.87 -11.27 52.08
N ASP A 38 29.76 -10.54 52.17
CA ASP A 38 28.97 -10.40 53.40
C ASP A 38 28.47 -11.75 53.94
N VAL A 39 27.95 -12.62 53.06
CA VAL A 39 27.50 -13.97 53.44
C VAL A 39 28.69 -14.80 53.95
N THR A 40 29.80 -14.77 53.23
CA THR A 40 31.00 -15.53 53.60
C THR A 40 31.60 -15.07 54.93
N LEU A 41 31.62 -13.76 55.19
CA LEU A 41 32.13 -13.19 56.44
C LEU A 41 31.24 -13.53 57.65
N LYS A 42 29.91 -13.56 57.45
CA LYS A 42 28.96 -14.02 58.47
C LYS A 42 29.12 -15.50 58.79
N GLU A 43 29.24 -16.36 57.76
CA GLU A 43 29.45 -17.80 57.96
C GLU A 43 30.74 -18.13 58.70
N LYS A 44 31.79 -17.31 58.53
CA LYS A 44 33.08 -17.49 59.21
C LYS A 44 33.19 -16.77 60.56
N GLU A 45 32.09 -16.23 61.09
CA GLU A 45 32.03 -15.51 62.38
C GLU A 45 32.99 -14.31 62.49
N VAL A 46 33.42 -13.73 61.36
CA VAL A 46 34.35 -12.58 61.31
C VAL A 46 33.77 -11.41 60.49
N PRO A 47 32.60 -10.86 60.90
CA PRO A 47 31.86 -9.89 60.10
C PRO A 47 32.62 -8.58 59.82
N THR A 48 33.61 -8.24 60.66
CA THR A 48 34.37 -6.98 60.56
C THR A 48 35.78 -7.16 59.96
N ALA A 49 36.15 -8.37 59.54
CA ALA A 49 37.52 -8.65 59.11
C ALA A 49 37.89 -8.05 57.74
N LEU A 50 36.88 -7.76 56.90
CA LEU A 50 37.09 -7.16 55.58
C LEU A 50 36.06 -6.06 55.34
N GLN A 51 36.52 -4.84 55.05
CA GLN A 51 35.69 -3.75 54.55
C GLN A 51 36.05 -3.46 53.10
N ILE A 52 35.09 -3.64 52.19
CA ILE A 52 35.26 -3.32 50.78
C ILE A 52 35.08 -1.81 50.62
N ALA A 53 36.14 -1.10 50.25
CA ALA A 53 36.07 0.34 50.05
C ALA A 53 35.44 0.71 48.69
N ASN A 54 35.77 -0.03 47.63
CA ASN A 54 35.20 0.13 46.28
C ASN A 54 35.62 -1.06 45.39
N VAL A 55 34.71 -1.61 44.59
CA VAL A 55 35.02 -2.60 43.54
C VAL A 55 34.97 -1.91 42.18
N ALA A 56 36.12 -1.47 41.66
CA ALA A 56 36.17 -0.85 40.33
C ALA A 56 36.35 -1.92 39.24
N ILE A 57 35.35 -2.12 38.38
CA ILE A 57 35.49 -2.94 37.16
C ILE A 57 36.11 -2.06 36.07
N THR A 58 37.42 -2.17 35.90
CA THR A 58 38.23 -1.39 34.95
C THR A 58 37.88 -1.74 33.52
N ASP A 59 38.00 -3.01 33.13
CA ASP A 59 37.68 -3.46 31.78
C ASP A 59 36.83 -4.73 31.72
N PHE A 60 35.86 -4.68 30.83
CA PHE A 60 34.93 -5.76 30.54
C PHE A 60 34.89 -5.90 29.03
N GLU A 61 35.80 -6.71 28.50
CA GLU A 61 36.02 -6.86 27.07
C GLU A 61 35.66 -8.29 26.66
N PHE A 62 34.83 -8.41 25.64
CA PHE A 62 34.57 -9.69 24.99
C PHE A 62 35.68 -9.99 23.99
N SER A 63 35.82 -11.27 23.61
CA SER A 63 36.75 -11.62 22.53
C SER A 63 36.34 -10.91 21.23
N GLU A 64 37.32 -10.61 20.37
CA GLU A 64 37.05 -9.96 19.09
C GLU A 64 36.06 -10.76 18.23
N GLU A 65 36.17 -12.10 18.25
CA GLU A 65 35.26 -12.99 17.50
C GLU A 65 33.82 -12.84 17.97
N PHE A 66 33.61 -12.65 19.28
CA PHE A 66 32.29 -12.47 19.85
C PHE A 66 31.68 -11.12 19.48
N ASN A 67 32.45 -10.03 19.61
CA ASN A 67 32.00 -8.70 19.19
C ASN A 67 31.64 -8.69 17.70
N ARG A 68 32.48 -9.31 16.87
CA ARG A 68 32.22 -9.47 15.43
C ARG A 68 30.95 -10.27 15.15
N ALA A 69 30.69 -11.34 15.90
CA ALA A 69 29.47 -12.14 15.73
C ALA A 69 28.21 -11.33 16.07
N ILE A 70 28.25 -10.50 17.11
CA ILE A 70 27.14 -9.62 17.48
C ILE A 70 26.92 -8.55 16.40
N GLU A 71 27.99 -7.91 15.91
CA GLU A 71 27.89 -6.93 14.83
C GLU A 71 27.29 -7.56 13.55
N LEU A 72 27.74 -8.76 13.18
CA LEU A 72 27.20 -9.49 12.03
C LEU A 72 25.72 -9.84 12.22
N LYS A 73 25.32 -10.26 13.42
CA LYS A 73 23.92 -10.56 13.72
C LYS A 73 23.06 -9.31 13.60
N VAL A 74 23.46 -8.20 14.22
CA VAL A 74 22.73 -6.92 14.16
C VAL A 74 22.63 -6.44 12.72
N LYS A 75 23.72 -6.54 11.94
CA LYS A 75 23.73 -6.20 10.52
C LYS A 75 22.74 -7.07 9.73
N ALA A 76 22.76 -8.39 9.93
CA ALA A 76 21.84 -9.31 9.25
C ALA A 76 20.37 -9.04 9.63
N GLU A 77 20.09 -8.74 10.90
CA GLU A 77 18.74 -8.37 11.35
C GLU A 77 18.29 -7.04 10.73
N GLN A 78 19.17 -6.04 10.65
CA GLN A 78 18.88 -4.77 9.98
C GLN A 78 18.66 -4.94 8.49
N GLU A 79 19.49 -5.74 7.80
CA GLU A 79 19.33 -6.05 6.37
C GLU A 79 18.01 -6.79 6.11
N ALA A 80 17.65 -7.76 6.97
CA ALA A 80 16.37 -8.47 6.87
C ALA A 80 15.18 -7.51 7.09
N LEU A 81 15.26 -6.63 8.10
CA LEU A 81 14.24 -5.63 8.37
C LEU A 81 14.10 -4.64 7.19
N GLN A 82 15.23 -4.20 6.61
CA GLN A 82 15.24 -3.34 5.43
C GLN A 82 14.59 -4.02 4.23
N ALA A 83 14.90 -5.29 3.98
CA ALA A 83 14.29 -6.07 2.91
C ALA A 83 12.77 -6.25 3.11
N LEU A 84 12.31 -6.46 4.34
CA LEU A 84 10.87 -6.52 4.67
C LEU A 84 10.16 -5.19 4.43
N ASN A 85 10.78 -4.08 4.85
CA ASN A 85 10.24 -2.74 4.62
C ASN A 85 10.18 -2.42 3.13
N GLU A 86 11.21 -2.77 2.37
CA GLU A 86 11.24 -2.56 0.92
C GLU A 86 10.18 -3.42 0.21
N LYS A 87 10.03 -4.68 0.61
CA LYS A 87 8.95 -5.56 0.10
C LYS A 87 7.58 -4.96 0.37
N THR A 88 7.34 -4.52 1.60
CA THR A 88 6.06 -3.89 2.00
C THR A 88 5.80 -2.65 1.16
N LYS A 89 6.79 -1.78 1.02
CA LYS A 89 6.69 -0.56 0.20
C LYS A 89 6.33 -0.89 -1.26
N ARG A 90 6.98 -1.88 -1.87
CA ARG A 90 6.67 -2.31 -3.24
C ARG A 90 5.24 -2.83 -3.37
N VAL A 91 4.78 -3.64 -2.42
CA VAL A 91 3.40 -4.16 -2.43
C VAL A 91 2.39 -3.03 -2.29
N THR A 92 2.58 -2.11 -1.34
CA THR A 92 1.70 -0.97 -1.14
C THR A 92 1.66 -0.06 -2.36
N GLN A 93 2.80 0.18 -3.02
CA GLN A 93 2.85 0.96 -4.26
C GLN A 93 2.13 0.27 -5.42
N ALA A 94 2.32 -1.05 -5.58
CA ALA A 94 1.64 -1.81 -6.62
C ALA A 94 0.12 -1.85 -6.39
N GLU A 95 -0.33 -2.03 -5.15
CA GLU A 95 -1.74 -1.97 -4.77
C GLU A 95 -2.33 -0.59 -5.06
N ALA A 96 -1.66 0.49 -4.63
CA ALA A 96 -2.11 1.85 -4.89
C ALA A 96 -2.24 2.13 -6.40
N ALA A 97 -1.25 1.74 -7.21
CA ALA A 97 -1.30 1.89 -8.66
C ALA A 97 -2.44 1.08 -9.30
N TYR A 98 -2.70 -0.14 -8.82
CA TYR A 98 -3.83 -0.95 -9.27
C TYR A 98 -5.17 -0.29 -8.96
N GLN A 99 -5.34 0.23 -7.74
CA GLN A 99 -6.58 0.92 -7.35
C GLN A 99 -6.80 2.21 -8.15
N GLU A 100 -5.74 2.97 -8.42
CA GLU A 100 -5.80 4.16 -9.27
C GLU A 100 -6.22 3.80 -10.69
N GLN A 101 -5.60 2.77 -11.28
CA GLN A 101 -5.96 2.29 -12.61
C GLN A 101 -7.41 1.79 -12.67
N LYS A 102 -7.85 1.05 -11.66
CA LYS A 102 -9.22 0.57 -11.56
C LYS A 102 -10.21 1.74 -11.47
N LEU A 103 -9.95 2.71 -10.61
CA LEU A 103 -10.79 3.90 -10.47
C LEU A 103 -10.88 4.69 -11.78
N ALA A 104 -9.76 4.84 -12.49
CA ALA A 104 -9.73 5.50 -13.79
C ALA A 104 -10.55 4.72 -14.84
N ALA A 105 -10.43 3.39 -14.86
CA ALA A 105 -11.21 2.53 -15.76
C ALA A 105 -12.72 2.60 -15.45
N ASP A 106 -13.09 2.53 -14.17
CA ASP A 106 -14.48 2.62 -13.70
C ASP A 106 -15.08 4.01 -14.04
N ALA A 107 -14.31 5.08 -13.86
CA ALA A 107 -14.71 6.44 -14.24
C ALA A 107 -14.91 6.58 -15.76
N ALA A 108 -14.03 6.00 -16.57
CA ALA A 108 -14.17 6.01 -18.03
C ALA A 108 -15.38 5.18 -18.49
N ALA A 109 -15.61 4.02 -17.88
CA ALA A 109 -16.80 3.20 -18.16
C ALA A 109 -18.09 3.95 -17.83
N TYR A 110 -18.14 4.62 -16.68
CA TYR A 110 -19.27 5.45 -16.27
C TYR A 110 -19.53 6.62 -17.23
N ASP A 111 -18.49 7.35 -17.66
CA ASP A 111 -18.63 8.44 -18.63
C ASP A 111 -19.18 7.93 -19.98
N ILE A 112 -18.67 6.80 -20.49
CA ILE A 112 -19.16 6.18 -21.72
C ILE A 112 -20.63 5.77 -21.58
N GLU A 113 -21.00 5.14 -20.46
CA GLU A 113 -22.38 4.72 -20.20
C GLU A 113 -23.33 5.93 -20.14
N ALA A 114 -22.95 6.98 -19.40
CA ALA A 114 -23.73 8.20 -19.26
C ALA A 114 -23.93 8.90 -20.62
N ARG A 115 -22.87 9.02 -21.42
CA ARG A 115 -22.95 9.60 -22.77
C ARG A 115 -23.79 8.76 -23.71
N SER A 116 -23.66 7.43 -23.63
CA SER A 116 -24.42 6.51 -24.49
C SER A 116 -25.92 6.57 -24.17
N LYS A 117 -26.29 6.60 -22.88
CA LYS A 117 -27.67 6.82 -22.43
C LYS A 117 -28.22 8.16 -22.91
N ALA A 118 -27.49 9.25 -22.68
CA ALA A 118 -27.90 10.58 -23.12
C ALA A 118 -28.10 10.65 -24.65
N LYS A 119 -27.22 10.00 -25.43
CA LYS A 119 -27.33 9.93 -26.89
C LYS A 119 -28.53 9.08 -27.33
N ALA A 120 -28.78 7.94 -26.67
CA ALA A 120 -29.94 7.09 -26.95
C ALA A 120 -31.25 7.85 -26.69
N ASP A 121 -31.35 8.53 -25.53
CA ASP A 121 -32.50 9.35 -25.17
C ASP A 121 -32.74 10.48 -26.17
N ALA A 122 -31.67 11.14 -26.65
CA ALA A 122 -31.77 12.18 -27.66
C ALA A 122 -32.29 11.65 -28.99
N ILE A 123 -31.77 10.51 -29.46
CA ILE A 123 -32.21 9.84 -30.68
C ILE A 123 -33.67 9.40 -30.56
N GLU A 124 -34.08 8.85 -29.41
CA GLU A 124 -35.47 8.43 -29.18
C GLU A 124 -36.42 9.63 -29.23
N ARG A 125 -36.04 10.76 -28.61
CA ARG A 125 -36.83 12.00 -28.67
C ARG A 125 -36.93 12.52 -30.10
N GLU A 126 -35.84 12.52 -30.86
CA GLU A 126 -35.85 12.93 -32.27
C GLU A 126 -36.73 12.00 -33.10
N ALA A 127 -36.59 10.68 -32.96
CA ALA A 127 -37.41 9.69 -33.65
C ALA A 127 -38.89 9.84 -33.32
N LYS A 128 -39.23 10.10 -32.05
CA LYS A 128 -40.62 10.35 -31.62
C LYS A 128 -41.16 11.65 -32.21
N ALA A 129 -40.37 12.73 -32.20
CA ALA A 129 -40.77 14.01 -32.80
C ALA A 129 -41.00 13.89 -34.31
N LEU A 130 -40.12 13.18 -35.03
CA LEU A 130 -40.27 12.89 -36.46
C LEU A 130 -41.52 12.04 -36.73
N LYS A 131 -41.77 10.99 -35.94
CA LYS A 131 -42.96 10.14 -36.08
C LYS A 131 -44.26 10.90 -35.85
N SER A 132 -44.27 11.81 -34.87
CA SER A 132 -45.42 12.65 -34.56
C SER A 132 -45.63 13.78 -35.56
N ASN A 133 -44.67 14.07 -36.45
CA ASN A 133 -44.78 15.14 -37.42
C ASN A 133 -44.35 14.67 -38.82
N PRO A 134 -45.22 13.94 -39.53
CA PRO A 134 -44.92 13.41 -40.87
C PRO A 134 -44.62 14.50 -41.91
N GLU A 135 -45.21 15.69 -41.77
CA GLU A 135 -44.97 16.84 -42.64
C GLU A 135 -43.55 17.38 -42.49
N LEU A 136 -42.98 17.33 -41.28
CA LEU A 136 -41.58 17.71 -41.03
C LEU A 136 -40.59 16.76 -41.70
N ILE A 137 -40.92 15.46 -41.82
CA ILE A 137 -40.12 14.50 -42.58
C ILE A 137 -40.13 14.89 -44.07
N GLN A 138 -41.30 15.27 -44.61
CA GLN A 138 -41.43 15.71 -46.00
C GLN A 138 -40.67 17.03 -46.24
N LEU A 139 -40.72 17.98 -45.31
CA LEU A 139 -39.96 19.24 -45.36
C LEU A 139 -38.44 19.00 -45.30
N ARG A 140 -37.95 18.16 -44.37
CA ARG A 140 -36.51 17.82 -44.32
C ARG A 140 -36.06 17.08 -45.57
N LEU A 141 -36.91 16.22 -46.13
CA LEU A 141 -36.62 15.51 -47.36
C LEU A 141 -36.53 16.49 -48.53
N SER A 142 -37.44 17.47 -48.63
CA SER A 142 -37.39 18.49 -49.68
C SER A 142 -36.19 19.44 -49.53
N GLU A 143 -35.81 19.83 -48.31
CA GLU A 143 -34.61 20.65 -48.03
C GLU A 143 -33.30 19.94 -48.39
N LYS A 144 -33.25 18.61 -48.22
CA LYS A 144 -32.07 17.79 -48.54
C LYS A 144 -32.06 17.27 -49.96
N TRP A 145 -33.17 17.38 -50.69
CA TRP A 145 -33.26 16.92 -52.06
C TRP A 145 -32.71 17.99 -53.02
N ASP A 146 -31.76 17.59 -53.85
CA ASP A 146 -31.13 18.42 -54.89
C ASP A 146 -32.03 18.68 -56.11
N GLY A 147 -33.30 18.28 -56.07
CA GLY A 147 -34.27 18.43 -57.15
C GLY A 147 -34.09 17.45 -58.31
N THR A 148 -33.15 16.49 -58.22
CA THR A 148 -32.97 15.47 -59.27
C THR A 148 -33.73 14.19 -58.93
N LEU A 149 -34.68 13.82 -59.80
CA LEU A 149 -35.39 12.54 -59.70
C LEU A 149 -34.40 11.39 -60.02
N PRO A 150 -34.24 10.40 -59.12
CA PRO A 150 -33.42 9.21 -59.41
C PRO A 150 -33.99 8.47 -60.62
N LYS A 151 -33.22 8.42 -61.72
CA LYS A 151 -33.59 7.63 -62.90
C LYS A 151 -33.20 6.17 -62.65
N PHE A 152 -34.18 5.32 -62.39
CA PHE A 152 -33.96 3.87 -62.28
C PHE A 152 -34.27 3.17 -63.59
N THR A 153 -33.32 2.39 -64.09
CA THR A 153 -33.49 1.51 -65.26
C THR A 153 -33.82 0.10 -64.78
N GLY A 154 -35.10 -0.19 -64.48
CA GLY A 154 -35.53 -1.55 -64.12
C GLY A 154 -37.01 -1.64 -63.73
N GLY A 155 -37.76 -2.54 -64.38
CA GLY A 155 -39.23 -2.65 -64.32
C GLY A 155 -39.81 -3.26 -63.04
N GLY A 156 -39.43 -2.77 -61.85
CA GLY A 156 -40.02 -3.14 -60.57
C GLY A 156 -40.80 -1.98 -59.94
N ALA A 157 -41.94 -2.27 -59.29
CA ALA A 157 -42.81 -1.28 -58.66
C ALA A 157 -42.03 -0.38 -57.67
N ILE A 158 -42.21 0.93 -57.81
CA ILE A 158 -41.57 1.96 -56.99
C ILE A 158 -42.26 1.96 -55.61
N PRO A 159 -41.53 1.81 -54.48
CA PRO A 159 -42.05 2.25 -53.19
C PRO A 159 -42.10 3.78 -53.21
N PHE A 160 -43.18 4.35 -53.74
CA PHE A 160 -43.36 5.80 -53.79
C PHE A 160 -43.50 6.34 -52.37
N ILE A 161 -42.66 7.32 -52.03
CA ILE A 161 -43.04 8.33 -51.04
C ILE A 161 -44.14 9.13 -51.74
N ASN A 162 -45.37 9.05 -51.23
CA ASN A 162 -46.51 9.71 -51.82
C ASN A 162 -46.39 11.23 -51.57
N VAL A 163 -45.86 11.94 -52.57
CA VAL A 163 -45.66 13.39 -52.56
C VAL A 163 -46.90 14.16 -53.03
N ASP A 164 -47.95 13.46 -53.49
CA ASP A 164 -49.18 14.10 -54.02
C ASP A 164 -49.98 14.81 -52.90
N SER A 165 -49.83 14.39 -51.64
CA SER A 165 -50.48 15.06 -50.50
C SER A 165 -49.82 16.39 -50.12
N ALA A 166 -48.59 16.66 -50.55
CA ALA A 166 -47.85 17.87 -50.19
C ALA A 166 -48.08 19.05 -51.16
N LEU A 167 -48.72 18.81 -52.30
CA LEU A 167 -48.91 19.80 -53.37
C LEU A 167 -50.37 20.26 -53.54
N ASN A 168 -51.33 19.66 -52.82
CA ASN A 168 -52.75 19.92 -53.01
C ASN A 168 -53.40 20.87 -51.98
N ASP A 169 -52.62 21.53 -51.12
CA ASP A 169 -53.14 22.50 -50.13
C ASP A 169 -53.18 23.95 -50.67
N ASN A 170 -53.45 24.10 -51.97
CA ASN A 170 -53.69 25.39 -52.62
C ASN A 170 -54.82 25.27 -53.66
N GLN A 171 -56.06 25.05 -53.18
CA GLN A 171 -57.29 25.55 -53.81
C GLN A 171 -58.37 25.84 -52.76
#